data_AF-A0AAU4UC32-F1
#
_entry.id   AF-A0AAU4UC32-F1
#
_cell.length_a   1.000
_cell.length_b   1.000
_cell.length_c   1.000
_cell.angle_alpha   90.00
_cell.angle_beta   90.00
_cell.angle_gamma   90.00
#
_symmetry.space_group_name_H-M   'P 1'
#
loop_
_entity.id
_entity.type
_entity.pdbx_description
1 polymer ?
#
loop_
_entity_poly.entity_id
_entity_poly.type
_entity_poly.pdbx_seq_one_letter_code
_entity_poly.pdbx_strand_id
1 'polypeptide(L)'
;MNGIKRKVTMAVLAGATVVGALAMPATASADGGKFVQLRVCSASTETVKFYFVGENQHGDWVGSRFWEIPPKGCTTAEGWWWLAGRSVEFHHRKPSTGWRWEQRVVPANGHKNGDTIRLDIG
;
A
#
# COMPACT_ATOMS: atom_id res chain seq x y z
N MET A 1 27.07 28.33 20.83
CA MET A 1 25.94 29.26 21.06
C MET A 1 25.78 30.11 19.81
N ASN A 2 24.67 30.25 19.09
CA ASN A 2 23.33 29.71 19.11
C ASN A 2 22.84 29.84 17.64
N GLY A 3 22.62 28.73 16.95
CA GLY A 3 22.03 28.73 15.61
C GLY A 3 20.52 28.58 15.70
N ILE A 4 19.80 29.64 15.36
CA ILE A 4 18.34 29.81 15.44
C ILE A 4 17.61 28.69 14.68
N LYS A 5 16.91 27.80 15.40
CA LYS A 5 15.93 26.88 14.79
C LYS A 5 14.58 27.59 14.73
N ARG A 6 14.25 28.14 13.56
CA ARG A 6 12.88 28.58 13.23
C ARG A 6 11.96 27.36 13.31
N LYS A 7 11.12 27.32 14.35
CA LYS A 7 9.94 26.45 14.42
C LYS A 7 8.89 27.06 13.49
N VAL A 8 8.64 26.41 12.36
CA VAL A 8 7.50 26.76 11.50
C VAL A 8 6.29 26.01 12.05
N THR A 9 5.52 26.69 12.89
CA THR A 9 4.18 26.27 13.29
C THR A 9 3.25 26.56 12.11
N MET A 10 2.94 25.54 11.30
CA MET A 10 1.85 25.63 10.32
C MET A 10 0.54 25.43 11.08
N ALA A 11 -0.10 26.55 11.42
CA ALA A 11 -1.52 26.57 11.75
C ALA A 11 -2.31 26.43 10.44
N VAL A 12 -3.20 25.45 10.34
CA VAL A 12 -4.20 25.40 9.27
C VAL A 12 -5.59 25.38 9.89
N LEU A 13 -6.37 26.34 9.40
CA LEU A 13 -7.66 26.83 9.85
C LEU A 13 -8.71 25.73 10.09
N ALA A 14 -9.47 25.91 11.17
CA ALA A 14 -10.83 25.38 11.29
C ALA A 14 -11.74 26.12 10.30
N GLY A 15 -12.33 25.40 9.35
CA GLY A 15 -13.39 25.87 8.47
C GLY A 15 -14.40 24.75 8.25
N ALA A 16 -15.59 24.90 8.82
CA ALA A 16 -16.70 23.97 8.64
C ALA A 16 -17.51 24.35 7.39
N THR A 17 -17.69 23.43 6.44
CA THR A 17 -18.79 23.45 5.47
C THR A 17 -19.26 22.03 5.16
N VAL A 18 -20.54 21.79 5.42
CA VAL A 18 -21.28 20.54 5.21
C VAL A 18 -21.58 20.36 3.71
N VAL A 19 -21.03 19.31 3.09
CA VAL A 19 -21.65 18.60 1.94
C VAL A 19 -21.22 17.13 2.06
N GLY A 20 -22.19 16.22 2.01
CA GLY A 20 -22.01 14.79 2.24
C GLY A 20 -20.95 14.14 1.35
N ALA A 21 -19.81 13.84 1.94
CA ALA A 21 -18.94 12.75 1.56
C ALA A 21 -18.36 12.23 2.87
N LEU A 22 -18.33 10.91 3.05
CA LEU A 22 -17.72 10.24 4.19
C LEU A 22 -16.23 10.59 4.22
N ALA A 23 -15.89 11.72 4.85
CA ALA A 23 -14.53 12.06 5.20
C ALA A 23 -14.11 11.11 6.31
N MET A 24 -13.63 9.93 5.91
CA MET A 24 -12.86 9.07 6.78
C MET A 24 -11.74 9.94 7.37
N PRO A 25 -11.59 10.01 8.70
CA PRO A 25 -10.44 10.69 9.28
C PRO A 25 -9.20 10.00 8.73
N ALA A 26 -8.46 10.69 7.86
CA ALA A 26 -7.08 10.33 7.59
C ALA A 26 -6.34 10.59 8.91
N THR A 27 -6.30 9.56 9.76
CA THR A 27 -5.37 9.52 10.87
C THR A 27 -3.99 9.57 10.27
N ALA A 28 -3.43 10.79 10.19
CA ALA A 28 -2.01 11.01 10.02
C ALA A 28 -1.33 10.42 11.26
N SER A 29 -1.10 9.11 11.21
CA SER A 29 -0.34 8.37 12.19
C SER A 29 1.11 8.77 11.99
N ALA A 30 1.55 9.83 12.67
CA ALA A 30 2.95 10.07 12.96
C ALA A 30 3.43 9.06 14.02
N ASP A 31 3.34 7.78 13.66
CA ASP A 31 4.01 6.69 14.32
C ASP A 31 4.77 6.03 13.18
N GLY A 32 6.07 5.79 13.33
CA GLY A 32 6.92 5.21 12.27
C GLY A 32 6.43 3.80 11.96
N GLY A 33 5.37 3.69 11.15
CA GLY A 33 4.67 2.45 10.93
C GLY A 33 5.59 1.44 10.27
N LYS A 34 5.35 0.17 10.52
CA LYS A 34 6.12 -0.88 9.87
C LYS A 34 5.79 -0.86 8.38
N PHE A 35 6.80 -1.03 7.55
CA PHE A 35 6.63 -1.13 6.11
C PHE A 35 7.02 -2.52 5.65
N VAL A 36 6.31 -3.03 4.65
CA VAL A 36 6.53 -4.40 4.16
C VAL A 36 6.46 -4.46 2.64
N GLN A 37 7.16 -5.42 2.08
CA GLN A 37 7.05 -5.84 0.69
C GLN A 37 5.97 -6.91 0.54
N LEU A 38 5.33 -6.96 -0.62
CA LEU A 38 4.31 -7.95 -0.93
C LEU A 38 4.86 -8.94 -1.97
N ARG A 39 4.75 -10.23 -1.66
CA ARG A 39 5.05 -11.34 -2.58
C ARG A 39 3.75 -12.01 -2.97
N VAL A 40 3.40 -11.93 -4.25
CA VAL A 40 2.13 -12.47 -4.74
C VAL A 40 2.38 -13.83 -5.39
N CYS A 41 1.64 -14.84 -4.95
CA CYS A 41 1.68 -16.20 -5.45
C CYS A 41 0.35 -16.53 -6.14
N SER A 42 0.41 -17.17 -7.31
CA SER A 42 -0.77 -17.51 -8.10
C SER A 42 -0.76 -18.99 -8.47
N ALA A 43 -1.90 -19.66 -8.31
CA ALA A 43 -2.10 -21.03 -8.81
C ALA A 43 -2.47 -21.08 -10.30
N SER A 44 -2.65 -19.93 -10.94
CA SER A 44 -2.99 -19.80 -12.37
C SER A 44 -1.98 -20.49 -13.27
N THR A 45 -2.46 -21.15 -14.33
CA THR A 45 -1.62 -21.68 -15.42
C THR A 45 -1.20 -20.60 -16.43
N GLU A 46 -1.74 -19.39 -16.30
CA GLU A 46 -1.42 -18.24 -17.13
C GLU A 46 -0.57 -17.22 -16.37
N THR A 47 0.28 -16.47 -17.08
CA THR A 47 1.01 -15.33 -16.51
C THR A 47 0.02 -14.27 -16.04
N VAL A 48 0.13 -13.85 -14.77
CA VAL A 48 -0.74 -12.82 -14.19
C VAL A 48 0.01 -11.51 -14.10
N LYS A 49 -0.53 -10.43 -14.67
CA LYS A 49 0.01 -9.07 -14.45
C LYS A 49 -0.63 -8.48 -13.22
N PHE A 50 0.13 -7.75 -12.40
CA PHE A 50 -0.43 -7.08 -11.23
C PHE A 50 0.30 -5.79 -10.86
N TYR A 51 -0.39 -4.96 -10.09
CA TYR A 51 0.15 -3.78 -9.41
C TYR A 51 -0.67 -3.51 -8.14
N PHE A 52 -0.18 -2.61 -7.30
CA PHE A 52 -0.85 -2.19 -6.08
C PHE A 52 -1.05 -0.68 -6.07
N VAL A 53 -2.08 -0.23 -5.35
CA VAL A 53 -2.29 1.19 -5.01
C VAL A 53 -2.55 1.29 -3.51
N GLY A 54 -1.93 2.23 -2.83
CA GLY A 54 -2.17 2.43 -1.40
C GLY A 54 -1.17 3.38 -0.75
N GLU A 55 -1.20 3.42 0.59
CA GLU A 55 -0.27 4.23 1.39
C GLU A 55 1.12 3.57 1.46
N ASN A 56 2.13 4.25 0.93
CA ASN A 56 3.51 3.75 0.91
C ASN A 56 4.26 4.07 2.22
N GLN A 57 5.56 3.76 2.25
CA GLN A 57 6.42 4.02 3.41
C GLN A 57 6.66 5.50 3.75
N HIS A 58 6.24 6.41 2.88
CA HIS A 58 6.33 7.85 3.06
C HIS A 58 4.99 8.48 3.48
N GLY A 59 3.93 7.67 3.62
CA GLY A 59 2.58 8.14 3.90
C GLY A 59 1.83 8.66 2.67
N ASP A 60 2.39 8.46 1.47
CA ASP A 60 1.80 8.92 0.22
C ASP A 60 0.89 7.83 -0.37
N TRP A 61 -0.28 8.23 -0.88
CA TRP A 61 -1.15 7.35 -1.64
C TRP A 61 -0.68 7.25 -3.09
N VAL A 62 -0.11 6.12 -3.47
CA VAL A 62 0.57 5.93 -4.77
C VAL A 62 0.30 4.57 -5.40
N GLY A 63 0.44 4.51 -6.71
CA GLY A 63 0.43 3.26 -7.48
C GLY A 63 1.85 2.75 -7.74
N SER A 64 2.04 1.44 -7.66
CA SER A 64 3.30 0.81 -7.99
C SER A 64 3.52 0.66 -9.50
N ARG A 65 4.70 0.19 -9.88
CA ARG A 65 4.92 -0.38 -11.21
C ARG A 65 4.13 -1.68 -11.40
N PHE A 66 4.10 -2.18 -12.63
CA PHE A 66 3.58 -3.50 -12.95
C PHE A 66 4.64 -4.59 -12.73
N TRP A 67 4.16 -5.75 -12.32
CA TRP A 67 4.90 -7.01 -12.28
C TRP A 67 4.10 -8.12 -12.96
N GLU A 68 4.78 -9.22 -13.21
CA GLU A 68 4.19 -10.44 -13.74
C GLU A 68 4.49 -11.61 -12.80
N ILE A 69 3.50 -12.46 -12.57
CA ILE A 69 3.62 -13.73 -11.86
C ILE A 69 3.69 -14.83 -12.92
N PRO A 70 4.77 -15.63 -12.97
CA PRO A 70 4.82 -16.75 -13.90
C PRO A 70 3.75 -17.81 -13.55
N PRO A 71 3.34 -18.66 -14.50
CA PRO A 71 2.40 -19.74 -14.25
C PRO A 71 2.78 -20.57 -13.02
N LYS A 72 1.82 -20.77 -12.11
CA LYS A 72 1.97 -21.50 -10.85
C LYS A 72 3.13 -21.00 -9.98
N GLY A 73 3.45 -19.72 -10.06
CA GLY A 73 4.62 -19.12 -9.42
C GLY A 73 4.30 -17.99 -8.44
N CYS A 74 5.36 -17.30 -8.03
CA CYS A 74 5.28 -16.13 -7.16
C CYS A 74 6.23 -15.04 -7.63
N THR A 75 5.83 -13.77 -7.46
CA THR A 75 6.68 -12.61 -7.72
C THR A 75 6.64 -11.65 -6.54
N THR A 76 7.82 -11.20 -6.12
CA THR A 76 7.96 -10.16 -5.09
C THR A 76 7.89 -8.79 -5.74
N ALA A 77 7.09 -7.89 -5.18
CA ALA A 77 7.00 -6.49 -5.56
C ALA A 77 8.22 -5.69 -5.05
N GLU A 78 9.41 -6.09 -5.49
CA GLU A 78 10.67 -5.53 -4.99
C GLU A 78 10.80 -4.03 -5.30
N GLY A 79 11.34 -3.30 -4.32
CA GLY A 79 11.52 -1.84 -4.38
C GLY A 79 10.26 -1.04 -4.04
N TRP A 80 9.15 -1.69 -3.69
CA TRP A 80 7.91 -1.04 -3.26
C TRP A 80 7.51 -1.49 -1.85
N TRP A 81 7.23 -0.52 -0.98
CA TRP A 81 6.95 -0.75 0.43
C TRP A 81 5.61 -0.14 0.83
N TRP A 82 4.79 -0.90 1.53
CA TRP A 82 3.46 -0.50 1.95
C TRP A 82 3.35 -0.41 3.46
N LEU A 83 2.55 0.54 3.94
CA LEU A 83 2.30 0.69 5.37
C LEU A 83 1.53 -0.52 5.91
N ALA A 84 2.12 -1.22 6.87
CA ALA A 84 1.46 -2.34 7.53
C ALA A 84 0.32 -1.85 8.42
N GLY A 85 -0.75 -2.64 8.53
CA GLY A 85 -2.00 -2.28 9.21
C GLY A 85 -2.97 -1.49 8.34
N ARG A 86 -2.58 -1.14 7.11
CA ARG A 86 -3.44 -0.48 6.13
C ARG A 86 -3.89 -1.45 5.04
N SER A 87 -4.85 -1.00 4.24
CA SER A 87 -5.26 -1.72 3.04
C SER A 87 -4.55 -1.17 1.81
N VAL A 88 -4.24 -2.06 0.88
CA VAL A 88 -3.85 -1.74 -0.49
C VAL A 88 -4.92 -2.23 -1.45
N GLU A 89 -5.15 -1.50 -2.53
CA GLU A 89 -5.86 -2.02 -3.69
C GLU A 89 -4.92 -2.95 -4.45
N PHE A 90 -5.32 -4.20 -4.60
CA PHE A 90 -4.58 -5.18 -5.38
C PHE A 90 -5.27 -5.38 -6.73
N HIS A 91 -4.61 -4.89 -7.78
CA HIS A 91 -5.10 -4.98 -9.15
C HIS A 91 -4.35 -6.07 -9.88
N HIS A 92 -5.07 -7.00 -10.50
CA HIS A 92 -4.46 -8.10 -11.24
C HIS A 92 -5.24 -8.45 -12.50
N ARG A 93 -4.54 -9.02 -13.47
CA ARG A 93 -5.09 -9.43 -14.76
C ARG A 93 -4.61 -10.82 -15.12
N LYS A 94 -5.56 -11.72 -15.30
CA LYS A 94 -5.37 -12.95 -16.06
C LYS A 94 -5.75 -12.69 -17.53
N PRO A 95 -5.04 -13.27 -18.52
CA PRO A 95 -5.41 -13.11 -19.93
C PRO A 95 -6.85 -13.54 -20.20
N SER A 96 -7.28 -14.67 -19.62
CA SER A 96 -8.63 -15.23 -19.77
C SER A 96 -9.77 -14.41 -19.15
N THR A 97 -9.55 -13.78 -18.00
CA THR A 97 -10.64 -13.11 -17.24
C THR A 97 -10.59 -11.58 -17.23
N GLY A 98 -9.53 -10.98 -17.79
CA GLY A 98 -9.33 -9.53 -17.76
C GLY A 98 -8.88 -8.98 -16.40
N TRP A 99 -8.98 -7.66 -16.26
CA TRP A 99 -8.61 -6.93 -15.04
C TRP A 99 -9.64 -7.13 -13.93
N ARG A 100 -9.13 -7.33 -12.72
CA ARG A 100 -9.89 -7.38 -11.47
C ARG A 100 -9.14 -6.60 -10.41
N TRP A 101 -9.87 -6.09 -9.43
CA TRP A 101 -9.29 -5.46 -8.27
C TRP A 101 -9.98 -5.96 -7.00
N GLU A 102 -9.23 -5.99 -5.92
CA GLU A 102 -9.73 -6.31 -4.58
C GLU A 102 -8.93 -5.55 -3.52
N GLN A 103 -9.58 -5.19 -2.41
CA GLN A 103 -8.88 -4.58 -1.29
C GLN A 103 -8.20 -5.67 -0.45
N ARG A 104 -6.90 -5.52 -0.17
CA ARG A 104 -6.11 -6.45 0.65
C ARG A 104 -5.52 -5.72 1.85
N VAL A 105 -5.78 -6.23 3.04
CA VAL A 105 -5.14 -5.73 4.27
C VAL A 105 -3.70 -6.22 4.31
N VAL A 106 -2.78 -5.29 4.57
CA VAL A 106 -1.38 -5.58 4.86
C VAL A 106 -1.27 -5.81 6.38
N PRO A 107 -1.03 -7.02 6.87
CA PRO A 107 -1.07 -7.28 8.32
C PRO A 107 0.14 -6.65 9.03
N ALA A 108 -0.13 -5.95 10.14
CA ALA A 108 0.92 -5.37 11.01
C ALA A 108 1.39 -6.33 12.12
N ASN A 109 0.52 -7.24 12.54
CA ASN A 109 0.77 -8.19 13.63
C ASN A 109 1.57 -9.38 13.10
N GLY A 110 2.56 -9.84 13.87
CA GLY A 110 3.42 -10.96 13.47
C GLY A 110 4.51 -10.63 12.44
N HIS A 111 4.57 -9.37 11.98
CA HIS A 111 5.57 -8.91 11.02
C HIS A 111 6.47 -7.82 11.62
N LYS A 112 7.74 -7.81 11.24
CA LYS A 112 8.70 -6.75 11.56
C LYS A 112 8.78 -5.75 10.39
N ASN A 113 9.32 -4.57 10.69
CA ASN A 113 9.60 -3.59 9.65
C ASN A 113 10.60 -4.17 8.64
N GLY A 114 10.34 -3.99 7.35
CA GLY A 114 11.16 -4.55 6.28
C GLY A 114 10.79 -5.97 5.86
N ASP A 115 9.72 -6.57 6.42
CA ASP A 115 9.32 -7.94 6.06
C ASP A 115 8.75 -8.06 4.65
N THR A 116 8.76 -9.28 4.12
CA THR A 116 8.01 -9.66 2.92
C THR A 116 6.82 -10.53 3.32
N ILE A 117 5.62 -10.11 2.93
CA ILE A 117 4.36 -10.81 3.21
C ILE A 117 3.89 -11.52 1.96
N ARG A 118 3.47 -12.79 2.11
CA ARG A 118 2.88 -13.57 1.02
C ARG A 118 1.39 -13.26 0.88
N LEU A 119 0.96 -13.01 -0.36
CA LEU A 119 -0.44 -12.93 -0.76
C LEU A 119 -0.71 -14.02 -1.81
N ASP A 120 -1.72 -14.86 -1.55
CA ASP A 120 -2.13 -15.90 -2.50
C ASP A 120 -3.37 -15.46 -3.29
N ILE A 121 -3.35 -15.75 -4.59
CA ILE A 121 -4.43 -15.44 -5.53
C ILE A 121 -4.83 -16.71 -6.29
N GLY A 122 -6.15 -16.92 -6.41
CA GLY A 122 -6.75 -18.06 -7.09
C GLY A 122 -6.89 -17.83 -8.58
#